data_AF-A0A1Y2SSR7-F1
#
_entry.id   AF-A0A1Y2SSR7-F1
#
_cell.length_a   1.000
_cell.length_b   1.000
_cell.length_c   1.000
_cell.angle_alpha   90.00
_cell.angle_beta   90.00
_cell.angle_gamma   90.00
#
_symmetry.space_group_name_H-M   'P 1'
#
loop_
_entity.id
_entity.type
_entity.pdbx_description
1 polymer ?
#
loop_
_entity_poly.entity_id
_entity_poly.type
_entity_poly.pdbx_seq_one_letter_code
_entity_poly.pdbx_strand_id
1 'polypeptide(L)'
;MSVLENVPEDVVERARSAARELESLYPLTDAHHLDNDVHYGDNLQVRQTFEIARLLLGLGTPEEKSLTIADAEYVFEGAEDIPGRDQVLVDALLAANDAYEQAHELQDGFEAMTLVQVAACVAGEGAVSADLNALDDILDAVEGSEDDAENLATAVIVASQVSHAIADASADPVSVPALLILVVNEFLDYVASPRVLMKAEQLDVVANNGVEAELADILQTAAEHWTYHHDEILWDKDEAKRKAKEDDERKSREALAAKFAHIQDDPTKEEVEL
;
A
#
# COMPACT_ATOMS: atom_id res chain seq x y z
N MET A 1 -1.08 27.38 -11.32
CA MET A 1 0.33 27.01 -11.06
C MET A 1 0.27 25.51 -10.85
N SER A 2 0.99 24.70 -11.64
CA SER A 2 0.87 23.24 -11.50
C SER A 2 1.35 22.84 -10.10
N VAL A 3 0.64 21.92 -9.45
CA VAL A 3 1.00 21.39 -8.13
C VAL A 3 2.40 20.76 -8.12
N LEU A 4 2.88 20.35 -9.29
CA LEU A 4 4.16 19.68 -9.50
C LEU A 4 5.32 20.63 -9.86
N GLU A 5 5.12 21.96 -9.89
CA GLU A 5 6.13 22.90 -10.40
C GLU A 5 7.50 22.80 -9.70
N ASN A 6 7.52 22.40 -8.43
CA ASN A 6 8.74 22.29 -7.64
C ASN A 6 9.31 20.86 -7.55
N VAL A 7 8.69 19.88 -8.22
CA VAL A 7 9.15 18.49 -8.24
C VAL A 7 10.11 18.29 -9.42
N PRO A 8 11.23 17.55 -9.26
CA PRO A 8 12.11 17.21 -10.37
C PRO A 8 11.36 16.50 -11.51
N GLU A 9 11.55 16.96 -12.75
CA GLU A 9 10.82 16.47 -13.93
C GLU A 9 11.03 14.96 -14.17
N ASP A 10 12.20 14.42 -13.84
CA ASP A 10 12.50 13.00 -13.96
C ASP A 10 11.75 12.12 -12.93
N VAL A 11 11.39 12.68 -11.77
CA VAL A 11 10.56 12.01 -10.77
C VAL A 11 9.11 11.98 -11.26
N VAL A 12 8.61 13.13 -11.72
CA VAL A 12 7.25 13.25 -12.27
C VAL A 12 7.05 12.30 -13.45
N GLU A 13 8.00 12.28 -14.40
CA GLU A 13 7.87 11.42 -15.59
C GLU A 13 7.95 9.93 -15.24
N ARG A 14 8.72 9.54 -14.22
CA ARG A 14 8.74 8.15 -13.74
C ARG A 14 7.39 7.72 -13.17
N ALA A 15 6.77 8.55 -12.34
CA ALA A 15 5.43 8.29 -11.82
C ALA A 15 4.41 8.18 -12.97
N ARG A 16 4.40 9.15 -13.89
CA ARG A 16 3.51 9.11 -15.07
C ARG A 16 3.73 7.89 -15.96
N SER A 17 4.97 7.44 -16.16
CA SER A 17 5.26 6.25 -16.96
C SER A 17 4.73 5.00 -16.27
N ALA A 18 4.97 4.86 -14.97
CA ALA A 18 4.50 3.71 -14.20
C ALA A 18 2.97 3.62 -14.16
N ALA A 19 2.27 4.74 -13.96
CA ALA A 19 0.80 4.77 -14.04
C ALA A 19 0.30 4.36 -15.42
N ARG A 20 0.82 4.98 -16.49
CA ARG A 20 0.44 4.65 -17.87
C ARG A 20 0.69 3.18 -18.23
N GLU A 21 1.79 2.59 -17.76
CA GLU A 21 2.11 1.19 -17.98
C GLU A 21 1.09 0.27 -17.28
N LEU A 22 0.79 0.54 -16.00
CA LEU A 22 -0.23 -0.18 -15.24
C LEU A 22 -1.61 -0.08 -15.91
N GLU A 23 -2.05 1.13 -16.23
CA GLU A 23 -3.36 1.37 -16.86
C GLU A 23 -3.49 0.72 -18.24
N SER A 24 -2.38 0.61 -18.98
CA SER A 24 -2.38 -0.02 -20.31
C SER A 24 -2.79 -1.50 -20.29
N LEU A 25 -2.77 -2.14 -19.11
CA LEU A 25 -3.27 -3.51 -18.94
C LEU A 25 -4.81 -3.58 -19.04
N TYR A 26 -5.51 -2.49 -18.74
CA TYR A 26 -6.96 -2.47 -18.65
C TYR A 26 -7.66 -2.16 -19.99
N PRO A 27 -8.85 -2.74 -20.23
CA PRO A 27 -9.55 -3.70 -19.39
C PRO A 27 -8.89 -5.08 -19.42
N LEU A 28 -8.73 -5.70 -18.24
CA LEU A 28 -8.21 -7.06 -18.12
C LEU A 28 -9.21 -8.06 -18.74
N THR A 29 -8.73 -8.91 -19.64
CA THR A 29 -9.55 -9.92 -20.32
C THR A 29 -9.05 -11.35 -20.13
N ASP A 30 -7.81 -11.49 -19.69
CA ASP A 30 -7.23 -12.78 -19.34
C ASP A 30 -7.63 -13.15 -17.90
N ALA A 31 -8.09 -14.39 -17.71
CA ALA A 31 -8.60 -14.86 -16.42
C ALA A 31 -7.51 -14.93 -15.35
N HIS A 32 -6.26 -15.19 -15.74
CA HIS A 32 -5.13 -15.22 -14.82
C HIS A 32 -4.76 -13.81 -14.37
N HIS A 33 -4.75 -12.85 -15.27
CA HIS A 33 -4.54 -11.44 -14.90
C HIS A 33 -5.65 -10.90 -13.99
N LEU A 34 -6.91 -11.30 -14.22
CA LEU A 34 -8.04 -10.93 -13.35
C LEU A 34 -7.89 -11.52 -11.94
N ASP A 35 -7.49 -12.79 -11.83
CA ASP A 35 -7.24 -13.46 -10.54
C ASP A 35 -6.07 -12.79 -9.78
N ASN A 36 -4.98 -12.48 -10.50
CA ASN A 36 -3.85 -11.75 -9.94
C ASN A 36 -4.23 -10.35 -9.44
N ASP A 37 -5.07 -9.61 -10.18
CA ASP A 37 -5.50 -8.27 -9.78
C ASP A 37 -6.39 -8.29 -8.52
N VAL A 38 -7.29 -9.27 -8.42
CA VAL A 38 -8.07 -9.51 -7.18
C VAL A 38 -7.14 -9.82 -6.01
N HIS A 39 -6.18 -10.72 -6.21
CA HIS A 39 -5.19 -11.04 -5.18
C HIS A 39 -4.31 -9.85 -4.79
N TYR A 40 -3.95 -9.00 -5.75
CA TYR A 40 -3.25 -7.76 -5.48
C TYR A 40 -4.09 -6.83 -4.61
N GLY A 41 -5.39 -6.67 -4.91
CA GLY A 41 -6.31 -5.86 -4.12
C GLY A 41 -6.39 -6.30 -2.66
N ASP A 42 -6.60 -7.60 -2.41
CA ASP A 42 -6.62 -8.17 -1.04
C ASP A 42 -5.28 -7.89 -0.30
N ASN A 43 -4.15 -8.12 -0.98
CA ASN A 43 -2.83 -7.88 -0.40
C ASN A 43 -2.58 -6.39 -0.13
N LEU A 44 -3.07 -5.50 -0.98
CA LEU A 44 -2.97 -4.05 -0.79
C LEU A 44 -3.75 -3.63 0.46
N GLN A 45 -4.98 -4.12 0.64
CA GLN A 45 -5.77 -3.86 1.84
C GLN A 45 -5.04 -4.30 3.11
N VAL A 46 -4.56 -5.56 3.17
CA VAL A 46 -3.81 -6.08 4.32
C VAL A 46 -2.58 -5.22 4.64
N ARG A 47 -1.81 -4.83 3.62
CA ARG A 47 -0.61 -4.00 3.82
C ARG A 47 -0.96 -2.58 4.25
N GLN A 48 -2.03 -2.00 3.71
CA GLN A 48 -2.46 -0.65 4.07
C GLN A 48 -3.00 -0.62 5.52
N THR A 49 -3.84 -1.58 5.92
CA THR A 49 -4.38 -1.62 7.28
C THR A 49 -3.32 -2.01 8.31
N PHE A 50 -2.29 -2.78 7.91
CA PHE A 50 -1.09 -2.97 8.70
C PHE A 50 -0.35 -1.65 8.97
N GLU A 51 -0.07 -0.84 7.94
CA GLU A 51 0.59 0.47 8.13
C GLU A 51 -0.27 1.45 8.95
N ILE A 52 -1.60 1.44 8.77
CA ILE A 52 -2.53 2.22 9.60
C ILE A 52 -2.46 1.77 11.06
N ALA A 53 -2.50 0.47 11.34
CA ALA A 53 -2.41 -0.05 12.70
C ALA A 53 -1.08 0.34 13.38
N ARG A 54 0.04 0.35 12.64
CA ARG A 54 1.32 0.87 13.16
C ARG A 54 1.22 2.33 13.59
N LEU A 55 0.50 3.16 12.84
CA LEU A 55 0.25 4.56 13.20
C LEU A 55 -0.64 4.68 14.44
N LEU A 56 -1.70 3.86 14.54
CA LEU A 56 -2.60 3.85 15.69
C LEU A 56 -1.90 3.40 16.99
N LEU A 57 -1.00 2.42 16.90
CA LEU A 57 -0.16 1.97 18.01
C LEU A 57 0.93 2.98 18.39
N GLY A 58 1.19 3.96 17.54
CA GLY A 58 2.28 4.93 17.66
C GLY A 58 3.63 4.33 17.24
N LEU A 59 4.31 5.02 16.33
CA LEU A 59 5.59 4.55 15.81
C LEU A 59 6.66 4.42 16.90
N GLY A 60 7.36 3.29 16.90
CA GLY A 60 8.46 3.03 17.81
C GLY A 60 8.06 2.46 19.17
N THR A 61 6.76 2.29 19.44
CA THR A 61 6.27 1.61 20.65
C THR A 61 6.64 0.11 20.62
N PRO A 62 6.74 -0.56 21.79
CA PRO A 62 6.93 -2.00 21.85
C PRO A 62 5.84 -2.79 21.11
N GLU A 63 4.60 -2.29 21.17
CA GLU A 63 3.44 -2.86 20.52
C GLU A 63 3.59 -2.77 18.99
N GLU A 64 3.86 -1.59 18.43
CA GLU A 64 4.09 -1.41 16.99
C GLU A 64 5.20 -2.34 16.47
N LYS A 65 6.32 -2.45 17.19
CA LYS A 65 7.44 -3.34 16.81
C LYS A 65 7.12 -4.83 16.90
N SER A 66 6.10 -5.20 17.69
CA SER A 66 5.64 -6.57 17.81
C SER A 66 4.71 -6.94 16.67
N LEU A 67 3.98 -5.98 16.10
CA LEU A 67 3.00 -6.20 15.03
C LEU A 67 3.64 -6.85 13.80
N THR A 68 2.96 -7.82 13.19
CA THR A 68 3.42 -8.52 11.99
C THR A 68 2.36 -8.53 10.91
N ILE A 69 2.77 -8.70 9.64
CA ILE A 69 1.83 -8.87 8.52
C ILE A 69 0.92 -10.08 8.74
N ALA A 70 1.43 -11.16 9.33
CA ALA A 70 0.60 -12.33 9.63
C ALA A 70 -0.57 -11.97 10.57
N ASP A 71 -0.37 -11.08 11.55
CA ASP A 71 -1.47 -10.62 12.40
C ASP A 71 -2.54 -9.88 11.58
N ALA A 72 -2.10 -9.01 10.66
CA ALA A 72 -3.00 -8.29 9.77
C ALA A 72 -3.78 -9.24 8.83
N GLU A 73 -3.13 -10.27 8.29
CA GLU A 73 -3.77 -11.32 7.51
C GLU A 73 -4.84 -12.06 8.32
N TYR A 74 -4.55 -12.46 9.56
CA TYR A 74 -5.54 -13.12 10.42
C TYR A 74 -6.75 -12.23 10.71
N VAL A 75 -6.53 -10.95 11.00
CA VAL A 75 -7.64 -10.00 11.27
C VAL A 75 -8.44 -9.72 9.99
N PHE A 76 -7.79 -9.59 8.84
CA PHE A 76 -8.44 -9.50 7.54
C PHE A 76 -9.32 -10.74 7.23
N GLU A 77 -8.88 -11.94 7.63
CA GLU A 77 -9.70 -13.17 7.56
C GLU A 77 -10.83 -13.23 8.60
N GLY A 78 -10.99 -12.21 9.44
CA GLY A 78 -12.08 -12.06 10.42
C GLY A 78 -11.73 -12.47 11.85
N ALA A 79 -10.44 -12.57 12.20
CA ALA A 79 -10.04 -12.84 13.58
C ALA A 79 -10.23 -11.61 14.49
N GLU A 80 -10.97 -11.77 15.59
CA GLU A 80 -11.13 -10.75 16.64
C GLU A 80 -10.16 -10.95 17.84
N ASP A 81 -9.47 -12.09 17.89
CA ASP A 81 -8.44 -12.46 18.88
C ASP A 81 -7.41 -13.36 18.17
N ILE A 82 -6.13 -13.16 18.46
CA ILE A 82 -5.04 -14.04 18.01
C ILE A 82 -4.31 -14.64 19.23
N PRO A 83 -4.33 -15.98 19.42
CA PRO A 83 -3.68 -16.62 20.56
C PRO A 83 -2.19 -16.27 20.70
N GLY A 84 -1.84 -15.72 21.86
CA GLY A 84 -0.46 -15.35 22.19
C GLY A 84 -0.03 -13.98 21.68
N ARG A 85 -0.95 -13.19 21.13
CA ARG A 85 -0.75 -11.78 20.76
C ARG A 85 -1.39 -10.88 21.81
N ASP A 86 -0.90 -9.64 21.88
CA ASP A 86 -1.51 -8.62 22.72
C ASP A 86 -2.77 -8.11 22.04
N GLN A 87 -3.88 -8.03 22.78
CA GLN A 87 -5.16 -7.60 22.23
C GLN A 87 -5.11 -6.17 21.69
N VAL A 88 -4.26 -5.30 22.25
CA VAL A 88 -4.08 -3.92 21.76
C VAL A 88 -3.64 -3.89 20.28
N LEU A 89 -2.85 -4.88 19.85
CA LEU A 89 -2.42 -5.01 18.44
C LEU A 89 -3.58 -5.40 17.53
N VAL A 90 -4.39 -6.35 18.00
CA VAL A 90 -5.56 -6.86 17.28
C VAL A 90 -6.62 -5.78 17.17
N ASP A 91 -6.88 -5.05 18.25
CA ASP A 91 -7.81 -3.92 18.29
C ASP A 91 -7.37 -2.80 17.33
N ALA A 92 -6.06 -2.51 17.23
CA ALA A 92 -5.55 -1.53 16.27
C ALA A 92 -5.74 -1.97 14.81
N LEU A 93 -5.60 -3.27 14.51
CA LEU A 93 -5.87 -3.83 13.18
C LEU A 93 -7.37 -3.84 12.86
N LEU A 94 -8.23 -4.17 13.84
CA LEU A 94 -9.68 -4.10 13.69
C LEU A 94 -10.11 -2.65 13.39
N ALA A 95 -9.63 -1.68 14.17
CA ALA A 95 -9.91 -0.27 13.92
C ALA A 95 -9.39 0.20 12.54
N ALA A 96 -8.24 -0.31 12.10
CA ALA A 96 -7.71 -0.02 10.77
C ALA A 96 -8.59 -0.61 9.64
N ASN A 97 -9.10 -1.84 9.80
CA ASN A 97 -10.02 -2.46 8.86
C ASN A 97 -11.38 -1.74 8.85
N ASP A 98 -11.94 -1.43 10.02
CA ASP A 98 -13.20 -0.68 10.13
C ASP A 98 -13.09 0.69 9.43
N ALA A 99 -11.96 1.39 9.62
CA ALA A 99 -11.72 2.66 8.95
C ALA A 99 -11.55 2.50 7.43
N TYR A 100 -10.88 1.44 6.96
CA TYR A 100 -10.74 1.12 5.54
C TYR A 100 -12.09 0.83 4.89
N GLU A 101 -12.92 0.01 5.52
CA GLU A 101 -14.27 -0.31 5.05
C GLU A 101 -15.17 0.92 5.03
N GLN A 102 -15.14 1.74 6.10
CA GLN A 102 -15.89 3.00 6.16
C GLN A 102 -15.41 4.00 5.09
N ALA A 103 -14.13 4.00 4.72
CA ALA A 103 -13.59 4.88 3.70
C ALA A 103 -14.15 4.56 2.31
N HIS A 104 -14.47 3.29 2.03
CA HIS A 104 -15.07 2.89 0.76
C HIS A 104 -16.38 3.62 0.44
N GLU A 105 -17.12 4.09 1.45
CA GLU A 105 -18.34 4.90 1.26
C GLU A 105 -18.05 6.29 0.62
N LEU A 106 -16.78 6.71 0.56
CA LEU A 106 -16.38 7.96 -0.11
C LEU A 106 -16.51 7.87 -1.64
N GLN A 107 -16.58 6.67 -2.23
CA GLN A 107 -16.63 6.50 -3.68
C GLN A 107 -17.90 7.11 -4.33
N ASP A 108 -18.99 7.25 -3.57
CA ASP A 108 -20.29 7.69 -4.11
C ASP A 108 -20.42 9.22 -4.25
N GLY A 109 -19.44 10.00 -3.81
CA GLY A 109 -19.50 11.46 -3.88
C GLY A 109 -18.44 12.23 -3.09
N PHE A 110 -17.52 11.52 -2.43
CA PHE A 110 -16.39 12.06 -1.68
C PHE A 110 -16.82 13.14 -0.66
N GLU A 111 -17.87 12.84 0.12
CA GLU A 111 -18.59 13.82 0.96
C GLU A 111 -17.91 14.09 2.32
N ALA A 112 -18.05 15.32 2.83
CA ALA A 112 -17.48 15.74 4.11
C ALA A 112 -17.97 14.92 5.31
N MET A 113 -19.24 14.53 5.34
CA MET A 113 -19.78 13.73 6.45
C MET A 113 -19.13 12.35 6.51
N THR A 114 -18.91 11.72 5.35
CA THR A 114 -18.25 10.42 5.27
C THR A 114 -16.82 10.50 5.77
N LEU A 115 -16.08 11.57 5.45
CA LEU A 115 -14.74 11.80 6.03
C LEU A 115 -14.74 11.84 7.56
N VAL A 116 -15.76 12.47 8.17
CA VAL A 116 -15.92 12.51 9.63
C VAL A 116 -16.22 11.13 10.20
N GLN A 117 -17.00 10.30 9.49
CA GLN A 117 -17.28 8.92 9.89
C GLN A 117 -16.02 8.04 9.81
N VAL A 118 -15.22 8.18 8.75
CA VAL A 118 -13.92 7.51 8.64
C VAL A 118 -12.99 7.91 9.78
N ALA A 119 -12.92 9.22 10.06
CA ALA A 119 -12.12 9.73 11.17
C ALA A 119 -12.59 9.18 12.53
N ALA A 120 -13.89 8.95 12.71
CA ALA A 120 -14.41 8.31 13.92
C ALA A 120 -13.93 6.86 14.08
N CYS A 121 -13.87 6.08 12.99
CA CYS A 121 -13.27 4.74 13.02
C CYS A 121 -11.78 4.81 13.40
N VAL A 122 -11.03 5.75 12.81
CA VAL A 122 -9.61 5.99 13.15
C VAL A 122 -9.42 6.38 14.61
N ALA A 123 -10.35 7.15 15.19
CA ALA A 123 -10.31 7.58 16.60
C ALA A 123 -10.74 6.48 17.60
N GLY A 124 -11.35 5.39 17.11
CA GLY A 124 -11.92 4.35 17.95
C GLY A 124 -13.02 4.89 18.87
N GLU A 125 -12.79 4.82 20.19
CA GLU A 125 -13.75 5.34 21.18
C GLU A 125 -13.70 6.88 21.34
N GLY A 126 -12.76 7.56 20.68
CA GLY A 126 -12.59 9.01 20.75
C GLY A 126 -13.70 9.80 20.05
N ALA A 127 -14.10 10.93 20.63
CA ALA A 127 -15.07 11.84 20.03
C ALA A 127 -14.43 12.69 18.92
N VAL A 128 -14.96 12.55 17.71
CA VAL A 128 -14.55 13.33 16.53
C VAL A 128 -15.50 14.52 16.32
N SER A 129 -14.94 15.65 15.91
CA SER A 129 -15.70 16.86 15.55
C SER A 129 -15.07 17.52 14.32
N ALA A 130 -15.91 18.16 13.50
CA ALA A 130 -15.46 18.86 12.30
C ALA A 130 -16.43 20.00 11.94
N ASP A 131 -15.92 21.02 11.25
CA ASP A 131 -16.74 22.01 10.56
C ASP A 131 -17.01 21.52 9.13
N LEU A 132 -18.21 20.99 8.91
CA LEU A 132 -18.60 20.42 7.62
C LEU A 132 -18.52 21.43 6.48
N ASN A 133 -18.81 22.71 6.70
CA ASN A 133 -18.73 23.71 5.62
C ASN A 133 -17.27 23.95 5.23
N ALA A 134 -16.36 23.94 6.19
CA ALA A 134 -14.93 24.10 5.91
C ALA A 134 -14.38 22.87 5.16
N LEU A 135 -14.88 21.68 5.47
CA LEU A 135 -14.53 20.47 4.71
C LEU A 135 -15.11 20.52 3.29
N ASP A 136 -16.38 20.88 3.13
CA ASP A 136 -17.01 21.04 1.81
C ASP A 136 -16.24 22.08 0.96
N ASP A 137 -15.84 23.22 1.55
CA ASP A 137 -15.02 24.23 0.87
C ASP A 137 -13.67 23.68 0.39
N ILE A 138 -13.05 22.76 1.15
CA ILE A 138 -11.80 22.09 0.73
C ILE A 138 -12.08 21.14 -0.43
N LEU A 139 -13.14 20.33 -0.33
CA LEU A 139 -13.48 19.30 -1.31
C LEU A 139 -13.95 19.89 -2.65
N ASP A 140 -14.79 20.93 -2.61
CA ASP A 140 -15.30 21.64 -3.78
C ASP A 140 -14.18 22.36 -4.58
N ALA A 141 -13.03 22.60 -3.96
CA ALA A 141 -11.88 23.23 -4.62
C ALA A 141 -11.06 22.25 -5.47
N VAL A 142 -11.43 20.96 -5.48
CA VAL A 142 -10.60 19.88 -6.01
C VAL A 142 -11.27 19.28 -7.24
N GLU A 143 -10.50 19.17 -8.31
CA GLU A 143 -10.92 18.50 -9.54
C GLU A 143 -9.85 17.47 -9.94
N GLY A 144 -10.30 16.33 -10.47
CA GLY A 144 -9.42 15.36 -11.09
C GLY A 144 -8.80 15.89 -12.39
N SER A 145 -7.61 15.37 -12.70
CA SER A 145 -6.83 15.59 -13.93
C SER A 145 -6.74 14.29 -14.72
N GLU A 146 -6.31 14.38 -15.98
CA GLU A 146 -5.91 13.20 -16.78
C GLU A 146 -4.48 12.72 -16.43
N ASP A 147 -3.81 13.39 -15.50
CA ASP A 147 -2.43 13.11 -15.09
C ASP A 147 -2.39 12.52 -13.68
N ASP A 148 -2.10 11.22 -13.58
CA ASP A 148 -2.07 10.48 -12.31
C ASP A 148 -1.07 11.05 -11.30
N ALA A 149 0.03 11.65 -11.77
CA ALA A 149 0.99 12.29 -10.88
C ALA A 149 0.40 13.58 -10.28
N GLU A 150 -0.38 14.35 -11.05
CA GLU A 150 -1.11 15.51 -10.54
C GLU A 150 -2.26 15.10 -9.62
N ASN A 151 -2.97 14.00 -9.95
CA ASN A 151 -4.03 13.46 -9.12
C ASN A 151 -3.49 12.98 -7.77
N LEU A 152 -2.37 12.27 -7.73
CA LEU A 152 -1.74 11.88 -6.48
C LEU A 152 -1.28 13.08 -5.65
N ALA A 153 -0.63 14.07 -6.26
CA ALA A 153 -0.21 15.26 -5.52
C ALA A 153 -1.43 16.01 -4.94
N THR A 154 -2.49 16.13 -5.72
CA THR A 154 -3.77 16.71 -5.30
C THR A 154 -4.39 15.91 -4.15
N ALA A 155 -4.46 14.58 -4.29
CA ALA A 155 -5.00 13.66 -3.29
C ALA A 155 -4.31 13.85 -1.94
N VAL A 156 -2.97 13.91 -1.91
CA VAL A 156 -2.22 14.08 -0.67
C VAL A 156 -2.42 15.45 -0.05
N ILE A 157 -2.47 16.52 -0.85
CA ILE A 157 -2.73 17.88 -0.36
C ILE A 157 -4.11 17.95 0.31
N VAL A 158 -5.12 17.44 -0.38
CA VAL A 158 -6.52 17.46 0.09
C VAL A 158 -6.66 16.60 1.32
N ALA A 159 -6.15 15.37 1.29
CA ALA A 159 -6.13 14.46 2.42
C ALA A 159 -5.45 15.08 3.64
N SER A 160 -4.31 15.76 3.45
CA SER A 160 -3.63 16.48 4.52
C SER A 160 -4.49 17.60 5.11
N GLN A 161 -5.11 18.43 4.26
CA GLN A 161 -5.96 19.54 4.69
C GLN A 161 -7.18 19.06 5.47
N VAL A 162 -7.93 18.08 4.95
CA VAL A 162 -9.12 17.56 5.64
C VAL A 162 -8.75 16.81 6.91
N SER A 163 -7.64 16.04 6.91
CA SER A 163 -7.21 15.30 8.09
C SER A 163 -6.79 16.22 9.23
N HIS A 164 -6.04 17.28 8.92
CA HIS A 164 -5.69 18.30 9.92
C HIS A 164 -6.92 19.08 10.39
N ALA A 165 -7.82 19.47 9.49
CA ALA A 165 -9.05 20.19 9.88
C ALA A 165 -9.92 19.37 10.85
N ILE A 166 -10.06 18.06 10.62
CA ILE A 166 -10.79 17.16 11.52
C ILE A 166 -10.04 16.98 12.84
N ALA A 167 -8.73 16.73 12.80
CA ALA A 167 -7.92 16.54 14.00
C ALA A 167 -7.91 17.79 14.90
N ASP A 168 -7.77 18.98 14.33
CA ASP A 168 -7.75 20.26 15.06
C ASP A 168 -9.11 20.61 15.68
N ALA A 169 -10.20 20.21 15.04
CA ALA A 169 -11.56 20.43 15.53
C ALA A 169 -12.00 19.39 16.58
N SER A 170 -11.33 18.24 16.65
CA SER A 170 -11.65 17.15 17.55
C SER A 170 -11.06 17.36 18.95
N ALA A 171 -11.80 16.93 19.99
CA ALA A 171 -11.34 17.03 21.37
C ALA A 171 -10.40 15.87 21.74
N ASP A 172 -10.71 14.68 21.22
CA ASP A 172 -9.87 13.50 21.36
C ASP A 172 -8.90 13.38 20.18
N PRO A 173 -7.73 12.75 20.36
CA PRO A 173 -6.73 12.64 19.29
C PRO A 173 -7.25 11.83 18.11
N VAL A 174 -7.04 12.36 16.90
CA VAL A 174 -7.25 11.64 15.63
C VAL A 174 -5.90 11.51 14.93
N SER A 175 -5.55 10.31 14.48
CA SER A 175 -4.30 10.08 13.75
C SER A 175 -4.39 10.65 12.34
N VAL A 176 -3.87 11.87 12.15
CA VAL A 176 -3.72 12.52 10.84
C VAL A 176 -3.08 11.61 9.78
N PRO A 177 -1.91 10.97 10.02
CA PRO A 177 -1.28 10.14 8.99
C PRO A 177 -2.11 8.89 8.63
N ALA A 178 -2.90 8.34 9.56
CA ALA A 178 -3.78 7.21 9.28
C ALA A 178 -4.96 7.62 8.41
N LEU A 179 -5.59 8.75 8.74
CA LEU A 179 -6.68 9.31 7.94
C LEU A 179 -6.18 9.74 6.54
N LEU A 180 -4.96 10.28 6.45
CA LEU A 180 -4.36 10.74 5.21
C LEU A 180 -4.36 9.64 4.14
N ILE A 181 -3.84 8.44 4.42
CA ILE A 181 -3.74 7.39 3.41
C ILE A 181 -5.12 6.85 2.96
N LEU A 182 -6.09 6.81 3.87
CA LEU A 182 -7.46 6.44 3.53
C LEU A 182 -8.06 7.43 2.53
N VAL A 183 -7.97 8.73 2.84
CA VAL A 183 -8.51 9.79 1.98
C VAL A 183 -7.77 9.87 0.65
N VAL A 184 -6.44 9.68 0.64
CA VAL A 184 -5.65 9.65 -0.61
C VAL A 184 -6.15 8.56 -1.55
N ASN A 185 -6.29 7.32 -1.08
CA ASN A 185 -6.64 6.21 -1.97
C ASN A 185 -8.11 6.28 -2.44
N GLU A 186 -9.02 6.73 -1.59
CA GLU A 186 -10.41 6.91 -2.03
C GLU A 186 -10.57 8.08 -3.01
N PHE A 187 -9.74 9.14 -2.87
CA PHE A 187 -9.71 10.21 -3.87
C PHE A 187 -9.18 9.70 -5.21
N LEU A 188 -8.08 8.94 -5.19
CA LEU A 188 -7.48 8.36 -6.39
C LEU A 188 -8.49 7.49 -7.14
N ASP A 189 -9.21 6.62 -6.43
CA ASP A 189 -10.29 5.83 -7.01
C ASP A 189 -11.41 6.70 -7.59
N TYR A 190 -11.84 7.72 -6.86
CA TYR A 190 -12.89 8.65 -7.30
C TYR A 190 -12.54 9.34 -8.63
N VAL A 191 -11.25 9.66 -8.84
CA VAL A 191 -10.75 10.24 -10.10
C VAL A 191 -10.19 9.22 -11.09
N ALA A 192 -10.41 7.91 -10.83
CA ALA A 192 -9.96 6.79 -11.65
C ALA A 192 -8.43 6.68 -11.85
N SER A 193 -7.65 7.16 -10.88
CA SER A 193 -6.20 6.99 -10.82
C SER A 193 -5.79 5.78 -9.97
N PRO A 194 -4.63 5.15 -10.22
CA PRO A 194 -4.22 3.99 -9.44
C PRO A 194 -3.88 4.32 -7.97
N ARG A 195 -4.40 3.51 -7.04
CA ARG A 195 -4.09 3.59 -5.59
C ARG A 195 -2.58 3.47 -5.31
N VAL A 196 -2.15 3.98 -4.16
CA VAL A 196 -0.78 3.90 -3.69
C VAL A 196 -0.69 3.28 -2.30
N LEU A 197 0.42 2.62 -2.00
CA LEU A 197 0.79 2.27 -0.62
C LEU A 197 1.92 3.17 -0.16
N MET A 198 1.74 3.81 1.00
CA MET A 198 2.77 4.56 1.70
C MET A 198 3.03 3.92 3.06
N LYS A 199 4.29 3.85 3.47
CA LYS A 199 4.66 3.30 4.78
C LYS A 199 4.31 4.26 5.90
N ALA A 200 4.04 3.74 7.09
CA ALA A 200 3.69 4.53 8.26
C ALA A 200 4.71 5.65 8.54
N GLU A 201 6.02 5.40 8.39
CA GLU A 201 7.05 6.42 8.59
C GLU A 201 6.97 7.57 7.58
N GLN A 202 6.67 7.25 6.32
CA GLN A 202 6.51 8.26 5.28
C GLN A 202 5.26 9.09 5.54
N LEU A 203 4.15 8.44 5.91
CA LEU A 203 2.90 9.12 6.27
C LEU A 203 3.07 10.06 7.46
N ASP A 204 3.79 9.62 8.50
CA ASP A 204 4.11 10.45 9.67
C ASP A 204 4.95 11.67 9.28
N VAL A 205 5.94 11.49 8.40
CA VAL A 205 6.74 12.60 7.87
C VAL A 205 5.87 13.58 7.09
N VAL A 206 5.04 13.11 6.16
CA VAL A 206 4.14 13.95 5.35
C VAL A 206 3.17 14.75 6.23
N ALA A 207 2.58 14.09 7.24
CA ALA A 207 1.63 14.72 8.15
C ALA A 207 2.26 15.86 8.97
N ASN A 208 3.55 15.75 9.34
CA ASN A 208 4.23 16.69 10.22
C ASN A 208 5.08 17.75 9.50
N ASN A 209 5.65 17.44 8.33
CA ASN A 209 6.51 18.36 7.58
C ASN A 209 5.78 19.20 6.53
N GLY A 210 4.57 18.79 6.16
CA GLY A 210 3.81 19.38 5.05
C GLY A 210 4.08 18.66 3.73
N VAL A 211 3.07 18.67 2.87
CA VAL A 211 3.03 17.83 1.65
C VAL A 211 4.05 18.28 0.62
N GLU A 212 4.21 19.59 0.42
CA GLU A 212 5.03 20.14 -0.66
C GLU A 212 6.51 19.75 -0.55
N ALA A 213 7.01 19.57 0.68
CA ALA A 213 8.38 19.15 0.94
C ALA A 213 8.63 17.68 0.55
N GLU A 214 7.59 16.85 0.60
CA GLU A 214 7.68 15.39 0.48
C GLU A 214 7.15 14.89 -0.88
N LEU A 215 6.56 15.75 -1.72
CA LEU A 215 5.94 15.37 -3.00
C LEU A 215 6.86 14.57 -3.92
N ALA A 216 8.15 14.88 -3.97
CA ALA A 216 9.10 14.13 -4.78
C ALA A 216 9.25 12.67 -4.30
N ASP A 217 9.35 12.46 -2.99
CA ASP A 217 9.51 11.13 -2.40
C ASP A 217 8.20 10.33 -2.47
N ILE A 218 7.05 11.00 -2.34
CA ILE A 218 5.72 10.41 -2.57
C ILE A 218 5.60 9.91 -4.01
N LEU A 219 5.94 10.74 -5.00
CA LEU A 219 5.85 10.35 -6.41
C LEU A 219 6.83 9.23 -6.77
N GLN A 220 8.02 9.23 -6.16
CA GLN A 220 8.96 8.12 -6.28
C GLN A 220 8.36 6.81 -5.74
N THR A 221 7.73 6.89 -4.56
CA THR A 221 7.07 5.74 -3.92
C THR A 221 5.91 5.22 -4.78
N ALA A 222 5.10 6.12 -5.33
CA ALA A 222 4.01 5.77 -6.22
C ALA A 222 4.50 5.10 -7.50
N ALA A 223 5.55 5.64 -8.13
CA ALA A 223 6.14 5.02 -9.31
C ALA A 223 6.57 3.57 -9.04
N GLU A 224 7.27 3.34 -7.93
CA GLU A 224 7.70 1.99 -7.53
C GLU A 224 6.50 1.07 -7.24
N HIS A 225 5.46 1.59 -6.61
CA HIS A 225 4.27 0.84 -6.27
C HIS A 225 3.43 0.48 -7.49
N TRP A 226 3.23 1.41 -8.43
CA TRP A 226 2.48 1.16 -9.66
C TRP A 226 3.21 0.19 -10.59
N THR A 227 4.54 0.25 -10.66
CA THR A 227 5.34 -0.78 -11.33
C THR A 227 5.17 -2.14 -10.66
N TYR A 228 5.18 -2.20 -9.32
CA TYR A 228 4.93 -3.45 -8.60
C TYR A 228 3.52 -4.00 -8.88
N HIS A 229 2.47 -3.18 -8.86
CA HIS A 229 1.10 -3.60 -9.21
C HIS A 229 1.05 -4.17 -10.63
N HIS A 230 1.62 -3.47 -11.60
CA HIS A 230 1.71 -3.93 -12.98
C HIS A 230 2.36 -5.32 -13.07
N ASP A 231 3.50 -5.50 -12.39
CA ASP A 231 4.25 -6.76 -12.41
C ASP A 231 3.50 -7.91 -11.72
N GLU A 232 2.75 -7.64 -10.65
CA GLU A 232 1.92 -8.63 -9.97
C GLU A 232 0.76 -9.10 -10.85
N ILE A 233 0.12 -8.20 -11.61
CA ILE A 233 -0.93 -8.58 -12.58
C ILE A 233 -0.35 -9.52 -13.63
N LEU A 234 0.84 -9.23 -14.15
CA LEU A 234 1.49 -10.05 -15.18
C LEU A 234 2.20 -11.30 -14.65
N TRP A 235 2.24 -11.49 -13.33
CA TRP A 235 3.01 -12.56 -12.72
C TRP A 235 2.44 -13.95 -13.02
N ASP A 236 3.23 -14.81 -13.66
CA ASP A 236 2.89 -16.22 -13.90
C ASP A 236 3.58 -17.12 -12.86
N LYS A 237 2.77 -17.61 -11.91
CA LYS A 237 3.18 -18.52 -10.84
C LYS A 237 3.78 -19.82 -11.34
N ASP A 238 3.22 -20.40 -12.39
CA ASP A 238 3.64 -21.71 -12.88
C ASP A 238 4.95 -21.60 -13.66
N GLU A 239 5.10 -20.54 -14.45
CA GLU A 239 6.36 -20.19 -15.08
C GLU A 239 7.45 -19.86 -14.05
N ALA A 240 7.10 -19.12 -12.98
CA ALA A 240 8.02 -18.84 -11.88
C ALA A 240 8.48 -20.13 -11.18
N LYS A 241 7.55 -21.05 -10.87
CA LYS A 241 7.88 -22.37 -10.30
C LYS A 241 8.75 -23.21 -11.23
N ARG A 242 8.46 -23.21 -12.54
CA ARG A 242 9.25 -23.93 -13.54
C ARG A 242 10.68 -23.41 -13.58
N LYS A 243 10.86 -22.08 -13.68
CA LYS A 243 12.18 -21.42 -13.66
C LYS A 243 12.95 -21.73 -12.36
N ALA A 244 12.30 -21.64 -11.21
CA ALA A 244 12.93 -21.94 -9.92
C ALA A 244 13.42 -23.40 -9.85
N LYS A 245 12.60 -24.35 -10.29
CA LYS A 245 12.98 -25.77 -10.35
C LYS A 245 14.16 -26.00 -11.29
N GLU A 246 14.14 -25.39 -12.47
CA GLU A 246 15.24 -25.51 -13.44
C GLU A 246 16.56 -24.95 -12.93
N ASP A 247 16.50 -23.82 -12.21
CA ASP A 247 17.67 -23.22 -11.58
C ASP A 247 18.22 -24.05 -10.41
N ASP A 248 17.35 -24.64 -9.59
CA ASP A 248 17.76 -25.56 -8.53
C ASP A 248 18.38 -26.84 -9.10
N GLU A 249 17.80 -27.40 -10.15
CA GLU A 249 18.39 -28.52 -10.87
C GLU A 249 19.74 -28.17 -11.49
N ARG A 250 19.88 -26.95 -12.05
CA ARG A 250 21.16 -26.46 -12.60
C ARG A 250 22.22 -26.29 -11.50
N LYS A 251 21.91 -25.61 -10.40
CA LYS A 251 22.81 -25.45 -9.25
C LYS A 251 23.21 -26.80 -8.65
N SER A 252 22.26 -27.73 -8.57
CA SER A 252 22.50 -29.11 -8.12
C SER A 252 23.48 -29.85 -9.06
N ARG A 253 23.26 -29.78 -10.38
CA ARG A 253 24.18 -30.36 -11.38
C ARG A 253 25.58 -29.75 -11.33
N GLU A 254 25.69 -28.42 -11.22
CA GLU A 254 26.97 -27.71 -11.09
C GLU A 254 27.71 -28.12 -9.80
N ALA A 255 26.99 -28.22 -8.68
CA ALA A 255 27.56 -28.67 -7.41
C ALA A 255 28.01 -30.14 -7.44
N LEU A 256 27.26 -31.01 -8.11
CA LEU A 256 27.65 -32.40 -8.37
C LEU A 256 28.91 -32.46 -9.24
N ALA A 257 28.92 -31.75 -10.37
CA ALA A 257 30.07 -31.69 -11.27
C ALA A 257 31.33 -31.19 -10.54
N ALA A 258 31.21 -30.15 -9.71
CA ALA A 258 32.32 -29.65 -8.89
C ALA A 258 32.81 -30.68 -7.87
N LYS A 259 31.92 -31.43 -7.21
CA LYS A 259 32.27 -32.52 -6.29
C LYS A 259 32.96 -33.70 -6.99
N PHE A 260 32.70 -33.93 -8.27
CA PHE A 260 33.30 -35.02 -9.03
C PHE A 260 34.50 -34.59 -9.89
N ALA A 261 34.78 -33.29 -10.01
CA ALA A 261 35.86 -32.74 -10.84
C ALA A 261 37.28 -33.21 -10.47
N HIS A 262 37.47 -33.75 -9.27
CA HIS A 262 38.76 -34.21 -8.74
C HIS A 262 38.90 -35.73 -8.71
N ILE A 263 37.88 -36.47 -9.17
CA ILE A 263 37.99 -37.91 -9.40
C ILE A 263 38.56 -38.10 -10.82
N GLN A 264 39.85 -38.44 -10.93
CA GLN A 264 40.36 -39.00 -12.18
C GLN A 264 39.84 -40.44 -12.30
N ASP A 265 39.41 -40.83 -13.51
CA ASP A 265 39.15 -42.23 -13.82
C ASP A 265 40.39 -43.04 -13.47
N ASP A 266 40.25 -43.96 -12.52
CA ASP A 266 41.32 -44.87 -12.14
C ASP A 266 41.44 -45.93 -13.26
N PRO A 267 42.53 -45.94 -14.05
CA PRO A 267 42.70 -46.86 -15.16
C PRO A 267 42.88 -48.32 -14.72
N THR A 268 42.87 -48.61 -13.42
CA THR A 268 42.95 -49.97 -12.87
C THR A 268 41.63 -50.51 -12.31
N LYS A 269 40.51 -49.77 -12.44
CA LYS A 269 39.19 -50.25 -12.01
C LYS A 269 38.67 -51.31 -13.01
N GLU A 270 38.56 -52.57 -12.57
CA GLU A 270 37.94 -53.63 -13.37
C GLU A 270 36.48 -53.26 -13.69
N GLU A 271 36.11 -53.29 -14.98
CA GLU A 271 34.72 -53.18 -15.41
C GLU A 271 33.92 -54.34 -14.78
N VAL A 272 32.98 -53.99 -13.92
CA VAL A 272 32.01 -54.95 -13.40
C VAL A 272 30.96 -55.15 -14.49
N GLU A 273 31.03 -56.27 -15.22
CA GLU A 273 29.95 -56.69 -16.11
C GLU A 273 28.67 -56.92 -15.29
N LEU A 274 27.59 -56.23 -15.69
CA LEU A 274 26.23 -56.38 -15.14
C LEU A 274 25.56 -57.68 -15.59
#